data_AF-A0A919MPA7-F1
#
_entry.id   AF-A0A919MPA7-F1
#
_cell.length_a   1.000
_cell.length_b   1.000
_cell.length_c   1.000
_cell.angle_alpha   90.00
_cell.angle_beta   90.00
_cell.angle_gamma   90.00
#
_symmetry.space_group_name_H-M   'P 1'
#
loop_
_entity.id
_entity.type
_entity.pdbx_description
1 polymer ?
#
loop_
_entity_poly.entity_id
_entity_poly.type
_entity_poly.pdbx_seq_one_letter_code
_entity_poly.pdbx_strand_id
1 'polypeptide(L)'
;MAVPPPPPPSVYRTRAYRTRQRVLLALGAVGLVLLGYLIGRWQDTPAPAIAVPAPPQTSAAAPSVAPATSAPPAPTVYRTLQAENASALSGIDSQDTEDQGGGKNVGWIAAGDSMRFDNIEFGPVAATKLLVRVATDADNGRMDVRLDNATAPPIGTMRVTKTGGWQSWRTDEVTLTPVTGTHTVYLTFARDDGGEFLNINWLLFQH
;
A
#
# COMPACT_ATOMS: atom_id res chain seq x y z
N MET A 1 34.30 -33.04 -13.98
CA MET A 1 33.45 -31.87 -13.69
C MET A 1 32.77 -32.14 -12.37
N ALA A 2 33.13 -31.39 -11.31
CA ALA A 2 32.60 -31.63 -9.97
C ALA A 2 31.26 -30.89 -9.81
N VAL A 3 30.23 -31.62 -9.38
CA VAL A 3 28.92 -31.07 -9.05
C VAL A 3 29.05 -30.26 -7.76
N PRO A 4 28.60 -29.00 -7.69
CA PRO A 4 28.68 -28.21 -6.46
C PRO A 4 27.79 -28.83 -5.37
N PRO A 5 28.21 -28.77 -4.09
CA PRO A 5 27.44 -29.33 -2.99
C PRO A 5 26.12 -28.57 -2.80
N PRO A 6 25.03 -29.26 -2.41
CA PRO A 6 23.76 -28.59 -2.12
C PRO A 6 23.90 -27.64 -0.92
N PRO A 7 23.19 -26.50 -0.92
CA PRO A 7 23.23 -25.54 0.17
C PRO A 7 22.70 -26.12 1.50
N PRO A 8 23.16 -25.61 2.66
CA PRO A 8 22.81 -26.14 3.98
C PRO A 8 21.31 -25.98 4.32
N PRO A 9 20.72 -26.89 5.13
CA PRO A 9 19.26 -27.00 5.30
C PRO A 9 18.60 -25.92 6.19
N SER A 10 19.24 -24.79 6.45
CA SER A 10 18.67 -23.74 7.33
C SER A 10 17.69 -22.77 6.63
N VAL A 11 17.38 -22.97 5.35
CA VAL A 11 16.55 -22.02 4.55
C VAL A 11 15.12 -22.53 4.26
N TYR A 12 14.77 -23.76 4.63
CA TYR A 12 13.41 -24.29 4.42
C TYR A 12 12.62 -24.42 5.74
N ARG A 13 11.98 -23.32 6.17
CA ARG A 13 10.86 -23.43 7.11
C ARG A 13 9.57 -23.61 6.32
N THR A 14 9.10 -24.86 6.24
CA THR A 14 7.87 -25.24 5.53
C THR A 14 6.59 -24.73 6.21
N ARG A 15 5.51 -24.60 5.42
CA ARG A 15 4.17 -24.11 5.82
C ARG A 15 3.63 -24.69 7.14
N ALA A 16 3.98 -25.93 7.49
CA ALA A 16 3.46 -26.64 8.66
C ALA A 16 3.77 -25.95 10.01
N TYR A 17 4.88 -25.21 10.10
CA TYR A 17 5.24 -24.49 11.33
C TYR A 17 4.44 -23.19 11.49
N ARG A 18 4.15 -22.48 10.38
CA ARG A 18 3.53 -21.15 10.40
C ARG A 18 2.01 -21.19 10.61
N THR A 19 1.31 -22.22 10.10
CA THR A 19 -0.15 -22.36 10.29
C THR A 19 -0.54 -22.59 11.76
N ARG A 20 0.29 -23.30 12.54
CA ARG A 20 0.03 -23.56 13.97
C ARG A 20 0.09 -22.30 14.84
N GLN A 21 0.88 -21.31 14.45
CA GLN A 21 1.05 -20.08 15.22
C GLN A 21 -0.06 -19.05 14.92
N ARG A 22 -0.68 -19.11 13.73
CA ARG A 22 -1.77 -18.20 13.31
C ARG A 22 -3.13 -18.55 13.93
N VAL A 23 -3.41 -19.83 14.21
CA VAL A 23 -4.67 -20.26 14.86
C VAL A 23 -4.77 -19.75 16.30
N LEU A 24 -3.64 -19.60 17.01
CA LEU A 24 -3.63 -19.16 18.41
C LEU A 24 -3.94 -17.66 18.60
N LEU A 25 -3.68 -16.81 17.60
CA LEU A 25 -3.92 -15.36 17.70
C LEU A 25 -5.33 -14.96 17.21
N ALA A 26 -5.93 -15.71 16.29
CA ALA A 26 -7.26 -15.41 15.75
C ALA A 26 -8.40 -15.60 16.78
N LEU A 27 -8.25 -16.48 17.77
CA LEU A 27 -9.26 -16.68 18.82
C LEU A 27 -9.24 -15.57 19.89
N GLY A 28 -8.16 -14.78 20.00
CA GLY A 28 -8.06 -13.68 20.96
C GLY A 28 -8.72 -12.37 20.50
N ALA A 29 -8.79 -12.11 19.19
CA ALA A 29 -9.20 -10.81 18.65
C ALA A 29 -10.73 -10.64 18.47
N VAL A 30 -11.50 -11.74 18.40
CA VAL A 30 -12.97 -11.68 18.20
C VAL A 30 -13.71 -11.23 19.47
N GLY A 31 -13.13 -11.42 20.66
CA GLY A 31 -13.76 -11.03 21.93
C GLY A 31 -13.76 -9.54 22.24
N LEU A 32 -12.84 -8.75 21.66
CA LEU A 32 -12.67 -7.31 21.99
C LEU A 32 -13.46 -6.36 21.07
N VAL A 33 -13.88 -6.82 19.89
CA VAL A 33 -14.63 -5.98 18.93
C VAL A 33 -16.13 -5.91 19.26
N LEU A 34 -16.68 -6.92 19.96
CA LEU A 34 -18.11 -6.95 20.33
C LEU A 34 -18.46 -6.09 21.56
N LEU A 35 -17.49 -5.75 22.42
CA LEU A 35 -17.73 -4.93 23.61
C LEU A 35 -17.71 -3.41 23.31
N GLY A 36 -16.96 -2.97 22.29
CA GLY A 36 -16.86 -1.55 21.90
C GLY A 36 -18.06 -1.05 21.08
N TYR A 37 -18.78 -1.94 20.39
CA TYR A 37 -19.90 -1.56 19.50
C TYR A 37 -21.20 -1.21 20.26
N LEU A 38 -21.31 -1.54 21.55
CA LEU A 38 -22.55 -1.37 22.34
C LEU A 38 -22.63 -0.12 23.22
N ILE A 39 -21.56 0.69 23.33
CA ILE A 39 -21.53 1.90 24.19
C ILE A 39 -21.72 3.21 23.39
N GLY A 40 -21.60 3.19 22.06
CA GLY A 40 -21.56 4.40 21.22
C GLY A 40 -22.90 4.91 20.62
N ARG A 41 -24.07 4.40 21.04
CA ARG A 41 -25.38 4.76 20.43
C ARG A 41 -26.31 5.61 21.31
N TRP A 42 -25.79 6.36 22.26
CA TRP A 42 -26.60 7.28 23.06
C TRP A 42 -25.94 8.65 23.19
N GLN A 43 -26.19 9.52 22.22
CA GLN A 43 -26.43 10.96 22.36
C GLN A 43 -26.52 11.56 20.96
N ASP A 44 -27.72 11.95 20.55
CA ASP A 44 -27.99 13.16 19.76
C ASP A 44 -29.49 13.25 19.49
N THR A 45 -30.19 14.02 20.33
CA THR A 45 -31.56 14.46 20.08
C THR A 45 -31.51 15.96 19.79
N PRO A 46 -31.83 16.44 18.57
CA PRO A 46 -32.02 17.87 18.37
C PRO A 46 -33.45 18.28 18.75
N ALA A 47 -33.57 19.30 19.59
CA ALA A 47 -34.82 19.98 19.92
C ALA A 47 -35.24 20.94 18.79
N PRO A 48 -36.55 21.21 18.58
CA PRO A 48 -37.01 22.08 17.51
C PRO A 48 -37.35 23.52 17.94
N ALA A 49 -37.54 24.35 16.91
CA ALA A 49 -38.30 25.62 16.83
C ALA A 49 -37.49 26.91 17.13
N ILE A 50 -37.66 28.08 16.49
CA ILE A 50 -38.79 28.76 15.81
C ILE A 50 -38.24 29.74 14.75
N ALA A 51 -39.03 30.06 13.72
CA ALA A 51 -38.77 31.10 12.71
C ALA A 51 -39.23 32.51 13.13
N VAL A 52 -38.46 33.56 12.80
CA VAL A 52 -38.90 34.99 12.76
C VAL A 52 -38.12 35.73 11.66
N PRO A 53 -38.73 36.66 10.88
CA PRO A 53 -38.21 37.12 9.58
C PRO A 53 -37.29 38.35 9.63
N ALA A 54 -36.63 38.61 8.49
CA ALA A 54 -35.68 39.70 8.25
C ALA A 54 -36.32 41.07 7.96
N PRO A 55 -35.59 42.16 8.19
CA PRO A 55 -35.65 43.36 7.37
C PRO A 55 -34.36 43.58 6.55
N PRO A 56 -34.44 44.21 5.36
CA PRO A 56 -33.31 44.40 4.46
C PRO A 56 -32.54 45.66 4.83
N GLN A 57 -31.21 45.70 4.68
CA GLN A 57 -30.49 46.88 4.16
C GLN A 57 -29.15 46.50 3.52
N THR A 58 -29.01 47.04 2.32
CA THR A 58 -27.82 47.26 1.50
C THR A 58 -26.61 47.79 2.28
N SER A 59 -25.43 47.25 1.98
CA SER A 59 -24.16 47.97 2.14
C SER A 59 -23.18 47.58 1.02
N ALA A 60 -22.36 48.56 0.66
CA ALA A 60 -21.65 48.73 -0.59
C ALA A 60 -20.70 47.59 -0.99
N ALA A 61 -20.65 47.31 -2.29
CA ALA A 61 -19.61 46.51 -2.90
C ALA A 61 -18.23 47.14 -2.62
N ALA A 62 -17.40 46.43 -1.87
CA ALA A 62 -15.97 46.70 -1.77
C ALA A 62 -15.32 46.53 -3.16
N PRO A 63 -14.27 47.29 -3.49
CA PRO A 63 -13.60 47.16 -4.77
C PRO A 63 -13.04 45.74 -4.93
N SER A 64 -13.43 45.09 -6.03
CA SER A 64 -12.93 43.80 -6.49
C SER A 64 -11.42 43.90 -6.72
N VAL A 65 -10.64 43.41 -5.75
CA VAL A 65 -9.22 43.13 -5.96
C VAL A 65 -9.16 41.93 -6.90
N ALA A 66 -8.68 42.13 -8.11
CA ALA A 66 -8.45 41.04 -9.06
C ALA A 66 -7.66 39.91 -8.38
N PRO A 67 -8.04 38.63 -8.54
CA PRO A 67 -7.30 37.54 -7.93
C PRO A 67 -5.87 37.57 -8.47
N ALA A 68 -4.89 37.68 -7.57
CA ALA A 68 -3.50 37.43 -7.91
C ALA A 68 -3.41 36.03 -8.53
N THR A 69 -2.96 35.96 -9.78
CA THR A 69 -2.66 34.71 -10.47
C THR A 69 -1.52 34.02 -9.72
N SER A 70 -1.85 33.13 -8.77
CA SER A 70 -0.86 32.29 -8.11
C SER A 70 -0.23 31.37 -9.16
N ALA A 71 1.09 31.23 -9.13
CA ALA A 71 1.81 30.33 -10.02
C ALA A 71 1.25 28.89 -9.96
N PRO A 72 1.26 28.13 -11.07
CA PRO A 72 0.82 26.74 -11.07
C PRO A 72 1.57 25.90 -10.01
N PRO A 73 0.91 24.92 -9.38
CA PRO A 73 1.55 24.07 -8.37
C PRO A 73 2.69 23.24 -8.98
N ALA A 74 3.79 23.10 -8.25
CA ALA A 74 4.94 22.31 -8.66
C ALA A 74 4.75 20.81 -8.33
N PRO A 75 5.33 19.90 -9.14
CA PRO A 75 5.30 18.45 -8.88
C PRO A 75 6.08 18.05 -7.63
N THR A 76 5.65 16.97 -6.98
CA THR A 76 6.29 16.39 -5.81
C THR A 76 7.47 15.53 -6.22
N VAL A 77 8.63 15.71 -5.58
CA VAL A 77 9.77 14.81 -5.79
C VAL A 77 9.66 13.64 -4.81
N TYR A 78 9.34 12.46 -5.34
CA TYR A 78 9.17 11.25 -4.53
C TYR A 78 10.51 10.64 -4.13
N ARG A 79 10.60 10.20 -2.87
CA ARG A 79 11.69 9.35 -2.39
C ARG A 79 11.41 7.89 -2.75
N THR A 80 12.48 7.11 -2.93
CA THR A 80 12.38 5.66 -3.00
C THR A 80 11.90 5.10 -1.66
N LEU A 81 10.88 4.25 -1.72
CA LEU A 81 10.34 3.52 -0.57
C LEU A 81 10.94 2.11 -0.57
N GLN A 82 11.77 1.81 0.42
CA GLN A 82 12.30 0.46 0.62
C GLN A 82 11.19 -0.46 1.13
N ALA A 83 11.03 -1.63 0.51
CA ALA A 83 9.89 -2.50 0.77
C ALA A 83 9.97 -3.14 2.17
N GLU A 84 11.17 -3.44 2.65
CA GLU A 84 11.42 -3.93 4.00
C GLU A 84 11.15 -2.89 5.09
N ASN A 85 11.07 -1.60 4.71
CA ASN A 85 10.74 -0.49 5.60
C ASN A 85 9.27 -0.07 5.52
N ALA A 86 8.40 -0.94 5.00
CA ALA A 86 6.96 -0.71 5.00
C ALA A 86 6.43 -0.50 6.43
N SER A 87 5.41 0.36 6.56
CA SER A 87 4.75 0.64 7.85
C SER A 87 4.02 -0.58 8.41
N ALA A 88 3.63 -1.53 7.56
CA ALA A 88 3.21 -2.86 8.00
C ALA A 88 3.45 -3.91 6.89
N LEU A 89 3.80 -5.12 7.32
CA LEU A 89 3.92 -6.31 6.50
C LEU A 89 3.01 -7.40 7.08
N SER A 90 2.14 -7.98 6.25
CA SER A 90 1.27 -9.09 6.63
C SER A 90 1.61 -10.31 5.79
N GLY A 91 2.20 -11.32 6.43
CA GLY A 91 2.58 -12.58 5.77
C GLY A 91 3.89 -12.54 5.00
N ILE A 92 4.55 -11.39 4.97
CA ILE A 92 5.77 -11.10 4.20
C ILE A 92 6.96 -11.00 5.17
N ASP A 93 8.11 -11.55 4.77
CA ASP A 93 9.38 -11.48 5.50
C ASP A 93 10.47 -10.79 4.65
N SER A 94 11.54 -10.33 5.29
CA SER A 94 12.70 -9.73 4.61
C SER A 94 13.90 -10.68 4.53
N GLN A 95 14.73 -10.48 3.50
CA GLN A 95 16.00 -11.18 3.28
C GLN A 95 17.04 -10.23 2.71
N ASP A 96 18.31 -10.64 2.72
CA ASP A 96 19.35 -9.90 2.01
C ASP A 96 19.11 -9.97 0.49
N THR A 97 19.33 -8.85 -0.20
CA THR A 97 19.14 -8.76 -1.65
C THR A 97 20.47 -8.87 -2.39
N GLU A 98 20.43 -9.52 -3.56
CA GLU A 98 21.53 -9.55 -4.52
C GLU A 98 21.39 -8.44 -5.58
N ASP A 99 20.36 -7.58 -5.47
CA ASP A 99 20.18 -6.45 -6.37
C ASP A 99 21.36 -5.46 -6.28
N GLN A 100 21.50 -4.66 -7.33
CA GLN A 100 22.46 -3.57 -7.34
C GLN A 100 22.14 -2.57 -6.22
N GLY A 101 23.17 -2.19 -5.45
CA GLY A 101 23.03 -1.36 -4.26
C GLY A 101 22.92 -2.15 -2.95
N GLY A 102 22.69 -3.47 -3.01
CA GLY A 102 22.60 -4.33 -1.83
C GLY A 102 21.44 -3.96 -0.92
N GLY A 103 21.57 -4.26 0.38
CA GLY A 103 20.52 -4.03 1.37
C GLY A 103 19.63 -5.26 1.56
N LYS A 104 18.32 -5.03 1.65
CA LYS A 104 17.33 -6.09 1.83
C LYS A 104 16.21 -5.97 0.82
N ASN A 105 15.50 -7.06 0.62
CA ASN A 105 14.22 -7.07 -0.07
C ASN A 105 13.19 -7.80 0.79
N VAL A 106 11.91 -7.64 0.46
CA VAL A 106 10.87 -8.52 0.96
C VAL A 106 10.63 -9.69 0.03
N GLY A 107 10.18 -10.81 0.57
CA GLY A 107 9.91 -12.02 -0.18
C GLY A 107 8.93 -12.96 0.51
N TRP A 108 8.83 -14.18 -0.02
CA TRP A 108 7.80 -15.17 0.34
C TRP A 108 6.37 -14.65 0.17
N ILE A 109 6.17 -13.68 -0.73
CA ILE A 109 4.88 -13.06 -0.97
C ILE A 109 3.96 -14.07 -1.66
N ALA A 110 2.81 -14.35 -1.04
CA ALA A 110 1.78 -15.23 -1.54
C ALA A 110 0.41 -14.52 -1.62
N ALA A 111 -0.58 -15.23 -2.17
CA ALA A 111 -1.94 -14.72 -2.23
C ALA A 111 -2.50 -14.44 -0.83
N GLY A 112 -3.09 -13.25 -0.64
CA GLY A 112 -3.66 -12.81 0.63
C GLY A 112 -2.71 -12.01 1.52
N ASP A 113 -1.42 -11.92 1.14
CA ASP A 113 -0.46 -11.07 1.84
C ASP A 113 -0.67 -9.59 1.48
N SER A 114 -0.09 -8.71 2.30
CA SER A 114 -0.15 -7.26 2.05
C SER A 114 1.02 -6.49 2.64
N MET A 115 1.25 -5.32 2.06
CA MET A 115 2.24 -4.33 2.48
C MET A 115 1.57 -2.96 2.55
N ARG A 116 1.90 -2.16 3.57
CA ARG A 116 1.30 -0.85 3.80
C ARG A 116 2.36 0.22 4.03
N PHE A 117 2.18 1.39 3.40
CA PHE A 117 2.96 2.60 3.65
C PHE A 117 2.05 3.72 4.10
N ASP A 118 2.35 4.31 5.26
CA ASP A 118 1.53 5.35 5.85
C ASP A 118 1.99 6.74 5.42
N ASN A 119 1.04 7.66 5.30
CA ASN A 119 1.27 9.10 5.10
C ASN A 119 2.15 9.41 3.87
N ILE A 120 1.85 8.80 2.72
CA ILE A 120 2.51 9.12 1.46
C ILE A 120 1.92 10.41 0.90
N GLU A 121 2.75 11.44 0.82
CA GLU A 121 2.41 12.75 0.25
C GLU A 121 2.60 12.73 -1.27
N PHE A 122 1.49 12.70 -2.00
CA PHE A 122 1.44 12.84 -3.45
C PHE A 122 1.51 14.31 -3.89
N GLY A 123 1.08 15.22 -3.02
CA GLY A 123 1.09 16.66 -3.24
C GLY A 123 0.02 17.12 -4.26
N PRO A 124 0.14 18.35 -4.79
CA PRO A 124 -0.92 18.99 -5.57
C PRO A 124 -0.94 18.58 -7.06
N VAL A 125 0.17 18.04 -7.58
CA VAL A 125 0.27 17.51 -8.94
C VAL A 125 0.15 16.00 -8.87
N ALA A 126 -0.69 15.41 -9.72
CA ALA A 126 -1.03 14.01 -9.60
C ALA A 126 0.17 13.08 -9.91
N ALA A 127 0.38 12.06 -9.10
CA ALA A 127 1.16 10.89 -9.50
C ALA A 127 0.32 10.03 -10.46
N THR A 128 0.92 9.55 -11.53
CA THR A 128 0.25 8.68 -12.51
C THR A 128 0.96 7.33 -12.70
N LYS A 129 2.10 7.14 -12.05
CA LYS A 129 2.95 5.96 -12.20
C LYS A 129 3.54 5.51 -10.87
N LEU A 130 3.79 4.20 -10.79
CA LEU A 130 4.55 3.57 -9.73
C LEU A 130 5.58 2.64 -10.36
N LEU A 131 6.85 2.88 -10.10
CA LEU A 131 7.93 1.94 -10.41
C LEU A 131 8.11 0.98 -9.24
N VAL A 132 8.27 -0.31 -9.56
CA VAL A 132 8.46 -1.38 -8.57
C VAL A 132 9.63 -2.24 -8.98
N ARG A 133 10.60 -2.41 -8.08
CA ARG A 133 11.75 -3.27 -8.29
C ARG A 133 11.45 -4.68 -7.82
N VAL A 134 11.36 -5.61 -8.75
CA VAL A 134 10.83 -6.96 -8.53
C VAL A 134 11.78 -8.04 -9.00
N ALA A 135 11.70 -9.21 -8.36
CA ALA A 135 12.33 -10.45 -8.80
C ALA A 135 11.37 -11.63 -8.57
N THR A 136 11.32 -12.56 -9.51
CA THR A 136 10.47 -13.75 -9.41
C THR A 136 10.90 -14.84 -10.39
N ASP A 137 10.77 -16.10 -9.94
CA ASP A 137 10.84 -17.29 -10.81
C ASP A 137 9.45 -17.91 -11.05
N ALA A 138 8.39 -17.18 -10.69
CA ALA A 138 7.02 -17.62 -10.80
C ALA A 138 6.17 -16.66 -11.65
N ASP A 139 5.01 -17.15 -12.11
CA ASP A 139 4.07 -16.41 -12.95
C ASP A 139 2.66 -16.43 -12.32
N ASN A 140 1.69 -15.83 -13.01
CA ASN A 140 0.25 -15.88 -12.71
C ASN A 140 -0.16 -15.22 -11.39
N GLY A 141 0.70 -14.36 -10.84
CA GLY A 141 0.37 -13.47 -9.73
C GLY A 141 0.05 -12.05 -10.19
N ARG A 142 -0.55 -11.26 -9.30
CA ARG A 142 -0.72 -9.83 -9.48
C ARG A 142 -0.53 -9.08 -8.17
N MET A 143 -0.12 -7.82 -8.30
CA MET A 143 -0.07 -6.84 -7.22
C MET A 143 -1.05 -5.72 -7.54
N ASP A 144 -1.94 -5.43 -6.60
CA ASP A 144 -2.91 -4.35 -6.69
C ASP A 144 -2.49 -3.21 -5.74
N VAL A 145 -2.44 -1.98 -6.25
CA VAL A 145 -2.16 -0.75 -5.50
C VAL A 145 -3.48 -0.11 -5.08
N ARG A 146 -3.68 0.14 -3.79
CA ARG A 146 -4.92 0.66 -3.20
C ARG A 146 -4.62 1.81 -2.25
N LEU A 147 -5.59 2.70 -2.07
CA LEU A 147 -5.48 3.85 -1.17
C LEU A 147 -6.44 3.73 0.00
N ASP A 148 -5.97 4.11 1.18
CA ASP A 148 -6.65 4.31 2.46
C ASP A 148 -7.34 3.09 3.08
N ASN A 149 -7.69 2.09 2.27
CA ASN A 149 -8.26 0.83 2.70
C ASN A 149 -7.75 -0.31 1.78
N ALA A 150 -7.24 -1.38 2.40
CA ALA A 150 -6.75 -2.58 1.70
C ALA A 150 -7.82 -3.28 0.83
N THR A 151 -9.12 -3.00 1.04
CA THR A 151 -10.22 -3.55 0.22
C THR A 151 -10.83 -2.55 -0.75
N ALA A 152 -10.40 -1.28 -0.76
CA ALA A 152 -10.89 -0.28 -1.71
C ALA A 152 -10.48 -0.67 -3.15
N PRO A 153 -11.22 -0.28 -4.20
CA PRO A 153 -10.85 -0.57 -5.59
C PRO A 153 -9.39 -0.19 -5.90
N PRO A 154 -8.67 -1.00 -6.69
CA PRO A 154 -7.28 -0.69 -7.01
C PRO A 154 -7.19 0.55 -7.90
N ILE A 155 -6.22 1.41 -7.63
CA ILE A 155 -5.86 2.55 -8.47
C ILE A 155 -4.87 2.16 -9.57
N GLY A 156 -4.21 1.01 -9.42
CA GLY A 156 -3.30 0.42 -10.39
C GLY A 156 -3.05 -1.04 -10.10
N THR A 157 -2.75 -1.82 -11.13
CA THR A 157 -2.51 -3.27 -11.03
C THR A 157 -1.32 -3.66 -11.90
N MET A 158 -0.43 -4.48 -11.33
CA MET A 158 0.70 -5.08 -12.02
C MET A 158 0.50 -6.58 -12.14
N ARG A 159 0.60 -7.13 -13.36
CA ARG A 159 0.72 -8.58 -13.55
C ARG A 159 2.17 -8.99 -13.37
N VAL A 160 2.40 -10.02 -12.57
CA VAL A 160 3.74 -10.55 -12.31
C VAL A 160 4.12 -11.52 -13.41
N THR A 161 5.29 -11.31 -14.00
CA THR A 161 5.90 -12.22 -14.99
C THR A 161 7.32 -12.54 -14.56
N LYS A 162 7.81 -13.74 -14.89
CA LYS A 162 9.16 -14.20 -14.56
C LYS A 162 10.25 -13.20 -14.92
N THR A 163 11.16 -12.98 -13.99
CA THR A 163 12.41 -12.24 -14.20
C THR A 163 13.60 -13.17 -14.44
N GLY A 164 13.39 -14.48 -14.31
CA GLY A 164 14.42 -15.52 -14.48
C GLY A 164 15.10 -15.96 -13.18
N GLY A 165 14.57 -15.56 -12.01
CA GLY A 165 15.08 -16.00 -10.72
C GLY A 165 14.62 -15.11 -9.56
N TRP A 166 14.64 -15.65 -8.34
CA TRP A 166 14.24 -14.94 -7.11
C TRP A 166 15.12 -13.75 -6.73
N GLN A 167 16.31 -13.66 -7.33
CA GLN A 167 17.26 -12.56 -7.17
C GLN A 167 17.66 -11.96 -8.54
N SER A 168 16.90 -12.28 -9.60
CA SER A 168 17.04 -11.64 -10.91
C SER A 168 16.12 -10.43 -10.97
N TRP A 169 16.68 -9.23 -10.86
CA TRP A 169 15.92 -8.01 -10.61
C TRP A 169 15.60 -7.22 -11.88
N ARG A 170 14.36 -6.73 -11.98
CA ARG A 170 13.96 -5.72 -12.98
C ARG A 170 13.02 -4.69 -12.36
N THR A 171 12.83 -3.58 -13.04
CA THR A 171 11.89 -2.54 -12.62
C THR A 171 10.68 -2.56 -13.54
N ASP A 172 9.51 -2.83 -12.97
CA ASP A 172 8.23 -2.80 -13.66
C ASP A 172 7.51 -1.48 -13.37
N GLU A 173 6.83 -0.94 -14.39
CA GLU A 173 6.00 0.27 -14.28
C GLU A 173 4.53 -0.12 -14.14
N VAL A 174 3.84 0.51 -13.19
CA VAL A 174 2.40 0.38 -12.96
C VAL A 174 1.75 1.73 -13.25
N THR A 175 0.83 1.74 -14.21
CA THR A 175 -0.02 2.91 -14.46
C THR A 175 -1.05 3.05 -13.34
N LEU A 176 -1.17 4.27 -12.80
CA LEU A 176 -2.09 4.63 -11.75
C LEU A 176 -3.20 5.53 -12.29
N THR A 177 -4.39 5.39 -11.70
CA THR A 177 -5.37 6.47 -11.68
C THR A 177 -4.72 7.68 -10.99
N PRO A 178 -4.81 8.90 -11.55
CA PRO A 178 -4.14 10.08 -10.98
C PRO A 178 -4.43 10.30 -9.49
N VAL A 179 -3.38 10.43 -8.67
CA VAL A 179 -3.49 10.60 -7.21
C VAL A 179 -2.82 11.89 -6.75
N THR A 180 -3.51 12.68 -5.91
CA THR A 180 -3.00 13.88 -5.24
C THR A 180 -3.24 13.79 -3.72
N GLY A 181 -2.71 14.72 -2.95
CA GLY A 181 -2.94 14.78 -1.49
C GLY A 181 -2.07 13.80 -0.72
N THR A 182 -2.53 13.33 0.44
CA THR A 182 -1.80 12.42 1.32
C THR A 182 -2.65 11.19 1.61
N HIS A 183 -2.09 10.00 1.38
CA HIS A 183 -2.82 8.74 1.51
C HIS A 183 -2.01 7.67 2.24
N THR A 184 -2.72 6.69 2.78
CA THR A 184 -2.11 5.40 3.12
C THR A 184 -2.13 4.51 1.89
N VAL A 185 -0.98 3.97 1.49
CA VAL A 185 -0.86 3.09 0.32
C VAL A 185 -0.82 1.64 0.77
N TYR A 186 -1.64 0.81 0.14
CA TYR A 186 -1.64 -0.64 0.30
C TYR A 186 -1.22 -1.32 -1.00
N LEU A 187 -0.32 -2.30 -0.89
CA LEU A 187 -0.07 -3.30 -1.92
C LEU A 187 -0.70 -4.61 -1.46
N THR A 188 -1.62 -5.14 -2.25
CA THR A 188 -2.27 -6.43 -1.97
C THR A 188 -1.91 -7.44 -3.04
N PHE A 189 -1.70 -8.69 -2.63
CA PHE A 189 -1.14 -9.73 -3.46
C PHE A 189 -2.15 -10.83 -3.71
N ALA A 190 -2.29 -11.22 -4.97
CA ALA A 190 -3.22 -12.25 -5.37
C ALA A 190 -2.62 -13.15 -6.45
N ARG A 191 -2.96 -14.43 -6.37
CA ARG A 191 -2.58 -15.48 -7.31
C ARG A 191 -3.62 -16.59 -7.19
N ASP A 192 -3.88 -17.28 -8.30
CA ASP A 192 -4.92 -18.31 -8.34
C ASP A 192 -4.53 -19.55 -7.53
N ASP A 193 -3.22 -19.84 -7.47
CA ASP A 193 -2.65 -20.82 -6.56
C ASP A 193 -2.15 -20.14 -5.28
N GLY A 194 -2.06 -20.89 -4.18
CA GLY A 194 -1.58 -20.36 -2.91
C GLY A 194 -0.06 -20.21 -2.82
N GLY A 195 0.68 -20.33 -3.93
CA GLY A 195 2.14 -20.32 -3.99
C GLY A 195 2.75 -18.94 -3.77
N GLU A 196 4.02 -18.93 -3.35
CA GLU A 196 4.82 -17.71 -3.29
C GLU A 196 5.20 -17.29 -4.72
N PHE A 197 5.22 -15.98 -4.98
CA PHE A 197 5.30 -15.52 -6.37
C PHE A 197 6.06 -14.23 -6.61
N LEU A 198 6.52 -13.52 -5.57
CA LEU A 198 7.14 -12.22 -5.75
C LEU A 198 8.14 -11.88 -4.65
N ASN A 199 9.27 -11.31 -5.06
CA ASN A 199 10.13 -10.50 -4.22
C ASN A 199 10.02 -9.03 -4.66
N ILE A 200 10.05 -8.11 -3.71
CA ILE A 200 10.05 -6.66 -3.97
C ILE A 200 11.19 -6.02 -3.18
N ASN A 201 12.01 -5.22 -3.85
CA ASN A 201 13.10 -4.47 -3.22
C ASN A 201 12.61 -3.07 -2.83
N TRP A 202 12.15 -2.28 -3.80
CA TRP A 202 11.70 -0.91 -3.55
C TRP A 202 10.60 -0.45 -4.49
N LEU A 203 9.99 0.68 -4.13
CA LEU A 203 8.94 1.37 -4.88
C LEU A 203 9.29 2.85 -5.09
N LEU A 204 8.85 3.44 -6.19
CA LEU A 204 9.02 4.86 -6.48
C LEU A 204 7.84 5.41 -7.29
N PHE A 205 7.11 6.38 -6.72
CA PHE A 205 6.05 7.09 -7.43
C PHE A 205 6.61 8.08 -8.45
N GLN A 206 5.82 8.38 -9.49
CA GLN A 206 6.15 9.36 -10.54
C GLN A 206 4.89 10.04 -11.09
N HIS A 207 5.08 11.20 -11.70
CA HIS A 207 4.06 11.98 -12.41
C HIS A 207 3.79 11.47 -13.82
#